data_AF-A0A7Y2AZL0-F1
#
_entry.id   AF-A0A7Y2AZL0-F1
#
_cell.length_a   1.000
_cell.length_b   1.000
_cell.length_c   1.000
_cell.angle_alpha   90.00
_cell.angle_beta   90.00
_cell.angle_gamma   90.00
#
_symmetry.space_group_name_H-M   'P 1'
#
loop_
_entity.id
_entity.type
_entity.pdbx_description
1 polymer ?
#
loop_
_entity_poly.entity_id
_entity_poly.type
_entity_poly.pdbx_seq_one_letter_code
_entity_poly.pdbx_strand_id
1 'polypeptide(L)'
;MGRRSSFIEDVMGLPWQVGVVLAVLCYPIALLIEWHFNKQEITQALGMTAMRFWPWVAGMFLFAALISYIRGLQKKKLYRQHQYIDKVRALSWQQFEEFMGQYFREQGYSVVETADGPDGGIDLVLRKDGEKSYVQCKHWKAST
;
A
#
# COMPACT_ATOMS: atom_id res chain seq x y z
N MET A 1 -15.10 -20.49 -7.97
CA MET A 1 -15.62 -19.52 -8.96
C MET A 1 -14.58 -18.41 -9.14
N GLY A 2 -13.81 -18.45 -10.23
CA GLY A 2 -12.74 -17.48 -10.48
C GLY A 2 -13.34 -16.11 -10.82
N ARG A 3 -13.08 -15.13 -9.96
CA ARG A 3 -13.43 -13.72 -10.19
C ARG A 3 -12.64 -13.26 -11.42
N ARG A 4 -13.31 -13.16 -12.58
CA ARG A 4 -12.71 -12.58 -13.79
C ARG A 4 -12.35 -11.13 -13.47
N SER A 5 -11.07 -10.85 -13.22
CA SER A 5 -10.58 -9.47 -13.17
C SER A 5 -10.92 -8.83 -14.50
N SER A 6 -11.54 -7.66 -14.43
CA SER A 6 -11.80 -6.88 -15.64
C SER A 6 -10.46 -6.48 -16.25
N PHE A 7 -10.34 -6.47 -17.59
CA PHE A 7 -9.13 -5.98 -18.29
C PHE A 7 -8.66 -4.62 -17.74
N ILE A 8 -9.61 -3.80 -17.30
CA ILE A 8 -9.36 -2.51 -16.67
C ILE A 8 -8.71 -2.66 -15.28
N GLU A 9 -9.11 -3.61 -14.44
CA GLU A 9 -8.47 -3.88 -13.15
C GLU A 9 -7.01 -4.36 -13.32
N ASP A 10 -6.73 -5.17 -14.34
CA ASP A 10 -5.37 -5.62 -14.64
C ASP A 10 -4.51 -4.44 -15.11
N VAL A 11 -5.05 -3.58 -15.98
CA VAL A 11 -4.38 -2.34 -16.41
C VAL A 11 -4.17 -1.37 -15.24
N MET A 12 -5.11 -1.27 -14.30
CA MET A 12 -4.96 -0.47 -13.07
C MET A 12 -4.00 -1.11 -12.04
N GLY A 13 -3.71 -2.41 -12.17
CA GLY A 13 -2.77 -3.15 -11.34
C GLY A 13 -1.32 -3.04 -11.83
N LEU A 14 -1.10 -2.54 -13.04
CA LEU A 14 0.24 -2.41 -13.63
C LEU A 14 1.10 -1.39 -12.88
N PRO A 15 2.43 -1.61 -12.84
CA PRO A 15 3.37 -0.66 -12.25
C PRO A 15 3.20 0.73 -12.87
N TRP A 16 3.23 1.78 -12.06
CA TRP A 16 3.11 3.18 -12.52
C TRP A 16 4.10 3.54 -13.63
N GLN A 17 5.25 2.84 -13.67
CA GLN A 17 6.27 2.95 -14.70
C GLN A 17 5.70 2.67 -16.11
N VAL A 18 4.73 1.76 -16.24
CA VAL A 18 4.09 1.43 -17.52
C VAL A 18 3.32 2.63 -18.07
N GLY A 19 2.59 3.35 -17.22
CA GLY A 19 1.87 4.57 -17.63
C GLY A 19 2.81 5.70 -18.06
N VAL A 20 3.96 5.85 -17.39
CA VAL A 20 4.99 6.83 -17.76
C VAL A 20 5.65 6.46 -19.10
N VAL A 21 6.00 5.19 -19.30
CA VAL A 21 6.57 4.71 -20.55
C VAL A 21 5.60 4.91 -21.70
N LEU A 22 4.31 4.59 -21.53
CA LEU A 22 3.28 4.82 -22.55
C LEU A 22 3.11 6.31 -22.87
N ALA A 23 3.15 7.20 -21.87
CA ALA A 23 3.08 8.64 -22.08
C ALA A 23 4.27 9.17 -22.91
N VAL A 24 5.49 8.70 -22.61
CA VAL A 24 6.70 9.07 -23.35
C VAL A 24 6.67 8.53 -24.79
N LEU A 25 6.18 7.30 -24.99
CA LEU A 25 6.06 6.68 -26.31
C LEU A 25 4.97 7.33 -27.19
N CYS A 26 4.02 8.06 -26.60
CA CYS A 26 2.93 8.70 -27.34
C CYS A 26 3.44 9.75 -28.34
N TYR A 27 4.50 10.51 -28.00
CA TYR A 27 5.09 11.53 -28.86
C TYR A 27 5.78 10.97 -30.12
N PRO A 28 6.72 10.00 -30.04
CA PRO A 28 7.31 9.40 -31.23
C PRO A 28 6.31 8.62 -32.07
N ILE A 29 5.27 8.02 -31.46
CA ILE A 29 4.18 7.37 -32.21
C ILE A 29 3.41 8.40 -33.04
N ALA A 30 3.10 9.57 -32.48
CA ALA A 30 2.44 10.64 -33.24
C ALA A 30 3.28 11.11 -34.44
N LEU A 31 4.61 11.24 -34.27
CA LEU A 31 5.52 11.58 -35.35
C LEU A 31 5.62 10.49 -36.43
N LEU A 32 5.58 9.21 -36.04
CA LEU A 32 5.58 8.08 -36.99
C LEU A 32 4.28 8.04 -37.82
N ILE A 33 3.14 8.30 -37.18
CA ILE A 33 1.85 8.43 -37.85
C ILE A 33 1.93 9.59 -38.84
N GLU A 34 2.38 10.77 -38.42
CA GLU A 34 2.54 11.92 -39.30
C GLU A 34 3.44 11.59 -40.49
N TRP A 35 4.62 11.02 -40.27
CA TRP A 35 5.56 10.64 -41.34
C TRP A 35 4.96 9.64 -42.34
N HIS A 36 4.24 8.62 -41.85
CA HIS A 36 3.67 7.59 -42.72
C HIS A 36 2.48 8.09 -43.54
N PHE A 37 1.70 9.00 -42.95
CA PHE A 37 0.44 9.49 -43.52
C PHE A 37 0.57 10.87 -44.19
N ASN A 38 1.76 11.49 -44.23
CA ASN A 38 2.00 12.75 -44.94
C ASN A 38 2.01 12.61 -46.49
N LYS A 39 1.75 11.41 -47.03
CA LYS A 39 1.78 11.14 -48.49
C LYS A 39 0.43 11.33 -49.20
N GLN A 40 -0.68 11.60 -48.49
CA GLN A 40 -2.01 11.84 -49.06
C GLN A 40 -2.66 13.11 -48.46
N GLU A 41 -3.36 13.91 -49.28
CA GLU A 41 -3.98 15.18 -48.87
C GLU A 41 -5.04 15.02 -47.77
N ILE A 42 -5.82 13.92 -47.80
CA ILE A 42 -6.89 13.66 -46.81
C ILE A 42 -6.31 13.32 -45.42
N THR A 43 -5.11 12.75 -45.37
CA THR A 43 -4.49 12.25 -44.13
C THR A 43 -3.61 13.29 -43.43
N GLN A 44 -3.24 14.39 -44.10
CA GLN A 44 -2.57 15.54 -43.46
C GLN A 44 -3.46 16.23 -42.42
N ALA A 45 -4.77 16.34 -42.68
CA ALA A 45 -5.73 16.88 -41.72
C ALA A 45 -5.87 16.00 -40.46
N LEU A 46 -5.79 14.68 -40.62
CA LEU A 46 -5.78 13.71 -39.51
C LEU A 46 -4.50 13.79 -38.67
N GLY A 47 -3.34 14.00 -39.30
CA GLY A 47 -2.06 14.21 -38.59
C GLY A 47 -2.05 15.48 -37.73
N MET A 48 -2.54 16.61 -38.28
CA MET A 48 -2.60 17.88 -37.54
C MET A 48 -3.56 17.83 -36.34
N THR A 49 -4.72 17.17 -36.51
CA THR A 49 -5.67 16.97 -35.41
C THR A 49 -5.12 16.03 -34.35
N ALA A 50 -4.47 14.93 -34.73
CA ALA A 50 -3.79 14.05 -33.79
C ALA A 50 -2.72 14.79 -32.97
N MET A 51 -1.95 15.68 -33.60
CA MET A 51 -0.95 16.51 -32.91
C MET A 51 -1.58 17.59 -32.00
N ARG A 52 -2.84 17.99 -32.22
CA ARG A 52 -3.55 18.90 -31.31
C ARG A 52 -4.01 18.18 -30.04
N PHE A 53 -4.40 16.91 -30.14
CA PHE A 53 -4.98 16.13 -29.05
C PHE A 53 -3.96 15.26 -28.28
N TRP A 54 -2.74 15.05 -28.81
CA TRP A 54 -1.70 14.26 -28.13
C TRP A 54 -1.42 14.69 -26.68
N PRO A 55 -1.39 16.00 -26.32
CA PRO A 55 -1.09 16.39 -24.93
C PRO A 55 -2.19 15.98 -23.95
N TRP A 56 -3.44 15.93 -24.41
CA TRP A 56 -4.59 15.53 -23.60
C TRP A 56 -4.55 14.03 -23.33
N VAL A 57 -4.25 13.24 -24.36
CA VAL A 57 -4.09 11.78 -24.26
C VAL A 57 -2.90 11.44 -23.34
N ALA A 58 -1.76 12.09 -23.54
CA ALA A 58 -0.59 11.93 -22.66
C ALA A 58 -0.91 12.34 -21.21
N GLY A 59 -1.66 13.44 -21.03
CA GLY A 59 -2.14 13.89 -19.71
C GLY A 59 -3.02 12.86 -19.01
N MET A 60 -3.93 12.20 -19.72
CA MET A 60 -4.75 11.12 -19.16
C MET A 60 -3.91 9.93 -18.70
N PHE A 61 -2.90 9.53 -19.47
CA PHE A 61 -1.97 8.45 -19.08
C PHE A 61 -1.13 8.82 -17.86
N LEU A 62 -0.65 10.06 -17.78
CA LEU A 62 0.09 10.56 -16.61
C LEU A 62 -0.81 10.60 -15.37
N PHE A 63 -2.06 11.04 -15.51
CA PHE A 63 -3.02 11.07 -14.41
C PHE A 63 -3.35 9.66 -13.91
N ALA A 64 -3.57 8.72 -14.82
CA ALA A 64 -3.76 7.30 -14.48
C ALA A 64 -2.51 6.71 -13.78
N ALA A 65 -1.31 7.05 -14.25
CA ALA A 65 -0.05 6.64 -13.62
C ALA A 65 0.09 7.20 -12.20
N LEU A 66 -0.30 8.46 -11.98
CA LEU A 66 -0.30 9.09 -10.66
C LEU A 66 -1.24 8.37 -9.68
N ILE A 67 -2.46 8.04 -10.13
CA ILE A 67 -3.42 7.28 -9.30
C ILE A 67 -2.86 5.88 -8.98
N SER A 68 -2.28 5.19 -9.97
CA SER A 68 -1.64 3.87 -9.75
C SER A 68 -0.49 3.94 -8.75
N TYR A 69 0.34 4.99 -8.84
CA TYR A 69 1.44 5.22 -7.91
C TYR A 69 0.95 5.40 -6.46
N ILE A 70 -0.05 6.26 -6.25
CA ILE A 70 -0.62 6.51 -4.90
C ILE A 70 -1.24 5.22 -4.34
N ARG A 71 -1.99 4.47 -5.15
CA ARG A 71 -2.54 3.17 -4.74
C ARG A 71 -1.45 2.15 -4.41
N GLY A 72 -0.34 2.15 -5.14
CA GLY A 72 0.83 1.31 -4.86
C GLY A 72 1.47 1.61 -3.51
N LEU A 73 1.56 2.89 -3.13
CA LEU A 73 2.02 3.28 -1.79
C LEU A 73 1.07 2.80 -0.68
N GLN A 74 -0.24 2.94 -0.88
CA GLN A 74 -1.24 2.48 0.08
C GLN A 74 -1.19 0.95 0.28
N LYS A 75 -1.07 0.18 -0.81
CA LYS A 75 -0.93 -1.28 -0.74
C LYS A 75 0.31 -1.71 0.05
N LYS A 76 1.45 -1.03 -0.13
CA LYS A 76 2.69 -1.31 0.64
C LYS A 76 2.51 -1.03 2.14
N LYS A 77 1.75 0.01 2.51
CA LYS A 77 1.46 0.34 3.92
C LYS A 77 0.59 -0.74 4.57
N LEU A 78 -0.50 -1.12 3.89
CA LEU A 78 -1.41 -2.17 4.37
C LEU A 78 -0.68 -3.52 4.52
N TYR A 79 0.13 -3.90 3.53
CA TYR A 79 0.90 -5.15 3.59
C TYR A 79 1.88 -5.16 4.76
N ARG A 80 2.62 -4.06 5.00
CA ARG A 80 3.52 -3.96 6.17
C ARG A 80 2.78 -4.06 7.49
N GLN A 81 1.61 -3.43 7.61
CA GLN A 81 0.78 -3.51 8.81
C GLN A 81 0.29 -4.95 9.06
N HIS A 82 -0.14 -5.66 8.02
CA HIS A 82 -0.54 -7.06 8.12
C HIS A 82 0.64 -7.93 8.55
N GLN A 83 1.79 -7.81 7.88
CA GLN A 83 3.01 -8.55 8.26
C GLN A 83 3.45 -8.29 9.71
N TYR A 84 3.29 -7.06 10.21
CA TYR A 84 3.58 -6.74 11.59
C TYR A 84 2.63 -7.46 12.55
N ILE A 85 1.32 -7.42 12.28
CA ILE A 85 0.32 -8.11 13.10
C ILE A 85 0.52 -9.62 13.06
N ASP A 86 0.84 -10.19 11.89
CA ASP A 86 1.09 -11.62 11.75
C ASP A 86 2.35 -12.06 12.52
N LYS A 87 3.40 -11.23 12.54
CA LYS A 87 4.58 -11.46 13.37
C LYS A 87 4.24 -11.45 14.85
N VAL A 88 3.45 -10.47 15.31
CA VAL A 88 2.99 -10.40 16.71
C VAL A 88 2.13 -11.63 17.05
N ARG A 89 1.28 -12.08 16.13
CA ARG A 89 0.46 -13.30 16.29
C ARG A 89 1.27 -14.60 16.34
N ALA A 90 2.45 -14.61 15.74
CA ALA A 90 3.35 -15.76 15.73
C ALA A 90 4.17 -15.88 17.02
N LEU A 91 4.22 -14.84 17.86
CA LEU A 91 4.93 -14.87 19.14
C LEU A 91 4.34 -15.93 20.07
N SER A 92 5.20 -16.56 20.89
CA SER A 92 4.73 -17.35 22.03
C SER A 92 4.03 -16.45 23.04
N TRP A 93 3.25 -17.04 23.96
CA TRP A 93 2.55 -16.29 25.01
C TRP A 93 3.53 -15.46 25.85
N GLN A 94 4.63 -16.06 26.30
CA GLN A 94 5.71 -15.38 27.04
C GLN A 94 6.38 -14.26 26.23
N GLN A 95 6.65 -14.49 24.94
CA GLN A 95 7.26 -13.47 24.07
C GLN A 95 6.32 -12.28 23.84
N PHE A 96 5.00 -12.52 23.80
CA PHE A 96 4.01 -11.47 23.66
C PHE A 96 3.93 -10.59 24.91
N GLU A 97 3.98 -11.18 26.10
CA GLU A 97 4.02 -10.45 27.38
C GLU A 97 5.29 -9.59 27.49
N GLU A 98 6.46 -10.17 27.20
CA GLU A 98 7.72 -9.45 27.19
C GLU A 98 7.70 -8.29 26.18
N PHE A 99 7.18 -8.53 24.98
CA PHE A 99 7.02 -7.52 23.93
C PHE A 99 6.11 -6.36 24.38
N MET A 100 4.95 -6.67 24.99
CA MET A 100 4.05 -5.64 25.53
C MET A 100 4.70 -4.87 26.68
N GLY A 101 5.47 -5.56 27.53
CA GLY A 101 6.23 -4.94 28.61
C GLY A 101 7.27 -3.95 28.10
N GLN A 102 8.05 -4.33 27.08
CA GLN A 102 9.00 -3.43 26.42
C GLN A 102 8.29 -2.23 25.76
N TYR A 103 7.19 -2.47 25.05
CA TYR A 103 6.40 -1.40 24.43
C TYR A 103 5.98 -0.34 25.46
N PHE A 104 5.44 -0.74 26.61
CA PHE A 104 5.06 0.21 27.65
C PHE A 104 6.25 0.90 28.32
N ARG A 105 7.40 0.21 28.49
CA ARG A 105 8.64 0.84 28.97
C ARG A 105 9.11 1.95 28.01
N GLU A 106 9.06 1.72 26.70
CA GLU A 106 9.39 2.73 25.69
C GLU A 106 8.43 3.94 25.72
N GLN A 107 7.16 3.73 26.08
CA GLN A 107 6.18 4.81 26.27
C GLN A 107 6.35 5.57 27.61
N GLY A 108 7.39 5.26 28.37
CA GLY A 108 7.74 5.91 29.64
C GLY A 108 6.96 5.38 30.85
N TYR A 109 6.38 4.19 30.77
CA TYR A 109 5.77 3.53 31.92
C TYR A 109 6.82 2.69 32.66
N SER A 110 6.74 2.68 33.99
CA SER A 110 7.41 1.64 34.79
C SER A 110 6.55 0.38 34.76
N VAL A 111 7.11 -0.71 34.24
CA VAL A 111 6.39 -1.98 34.04
C VAL A 111 6.92 -3.04 35.00
N VAL A 112 6.01 -3.64 35.77
CA VAL A 112 6.27 -4.82 36.60
C VAL A 112 5.50 -5.99 36.00
N GLU A 113 6.22 -7.02 35.60
CA GLU A 113 5.64 -8.30 35.15
C GLU A 113 5.20 -9.09 36.38
N THR A 114 3.92 -9.49 36.41
CA THR A 114 3.40 -10.36 37.47
C THR A 114 3.63 -11.81 37.08
N ALA A 115 4.17 -12.62 37.99
CA ALA A 115 4.35 -14.05 37.74
C ALA A 115 2.99 -14.75 37.64
N ASP A 116 2.92 -15.83 36.84
CA ASP A 116 1.76 -16.73 36.75
C ASP A 116 1.31 -17.15 38.16
N GLY A 117 0.24 -16.53 38.63
CA GLY A 117 -0.29 -16.67 39.98
C GLY A 117 -1.80 -16.50 40.00
N PRO A 118 -2.47 -16.78 41.13
CA PRO A 118 -3.93 -16.69 41.27
C PRO A 118 -4.47 -15.24 41.19
N ASP A 119 -3.71 -14.31 40.62
CA ASP A 119 -3.99 -12.88 40.52
C ASP A 119 -4.97 -12.52 39.39
N GLY A 120 -5.83 -13.48 38.98
CA GLY A 120 -6.96 -13.23 38.08
C GLY A 120 -6.58 -12.95 36.61
N GLY A 121 -5.35 -13.27 36.20
CA GLY A 121 -4.87 -13.11 34.82
C GLY A 121 -4.40 -11.70 34.48
N ILE A 122 -3.77 -11.01 35.43
CA ILE A 122 -3.11 -9.72 35.19
C ILE A 122 -1.66 -10.01 34.81
N ASP A 123 -1.27 -9.67 33.59
CA ASP A 123 0.06 -10.00 33.05
C ASP A 123 1.07 -8.86 33.32
N LEU A 124 0.61 -7.60 33.29
CA LEU A 124 1.46 -6.43 33.49
C LEU A 124 0.83 -5.40 34.44
N VAL A 125 1.66 -4.85 35.33
CA VAL A 125 1.32 -3.71 36.18
C VAL A 125 2.11 -2.49 35.73
N LEU A 126 1.41 -1.47 35.23
CA LEU A 126 2.00 -0.23 34.75
C LEU A 126 1.91 0.85 35.81
N ARG A 127 2.96 1.68 35.91
CA ARG A 127 2.96 2.91 36.72
C ARG A 127 3.49 4.08 35.92
N LYS A 128 2.76 5.20 35.92
CA LYS A 128 3.18 6.46 35.30
C LYS A 128 2.44 7.61 35.97
N ASP A 129 3.13 8.72 36.22
CA ASP A 129 2.55 9.95 36.78
C ASP A 129 1.73 9.76 38.08
N GLY A 130 2.15 8.81 38.92
CA GLY A 130 1.46 8.48 40.17
C GLY A 130 0.24 7.55 40.02
N GLU A 131 -0.17 7.25 38.79
CA GLU A 131 -1.26 6.32 38.49
C GLU A 131 -0.75 4.89 38.31
N LYS A 132 -1.56 3.93 38.77
CA LYS A 132 -1.31 2.49 38.63
C LYS A 132 -2.38 1.88 37.74
N SER A 133 -1.97 1.21 36.66
CA SER A 133 -2.87 0.52 35.73
C SER A 133 -2.55 -0.97 35.70
N TYR A 134 -3.59 -1.80 35.62
CA TYR A 134 -3.47 -3.25 35.48
C TYR A 134 -3.84 -3.64 34.05
N VAL A 135 -2.98 -4.39 33.39
CA VAL A 135 -3.15 -4.80 31.99
C VAL A 135 -3.22 -6.32 31.92
N GLN A 136 -4.29 -6.81 31.28
CA GLN A 136 -4.44 -8.20 30.88
C GLN A 136 -4.22 -8.29 29.37
N CYS A 137 -3.20 -9.03 28.97
CA CYS A 137 -2.83 -9.34 27.62
C CYS A 137 -3.57 -10.60 27.16
N LYS A 138 -4.46 -10.48 26.18
CA LYS A 138 -5.07 -11.65 25.53
C LYS A 138 -4.50 -11.83 24.14
N HIS A 139 -3.74 -12.90 23.94
CA HIS A 139 -3.23 -13.26 22.62
C HIS A 139 -4.28 -14.10 21.87
N TRP A 140 -4.99 -13.46 20.92
CA TRP A 140 -5.98 -14.14 20.08
C TRP A 140 -5.33 -14.65 18.80
N LYS A 141 -5.16 -15.97 18.70
CA LYS A 141 -4.81 -16.64 17.45
C LYS A 141 -6.09 -16.83 16.63
N ALA A 142 -6.30 -15.98 15.63
CA ALA A 142 -7.34 -16.24 14.64
C ALA A 142 -6.93 -17.48 13.84
N SER A 143 -7.67 -18.59 13.98
CA SER A 143 -7.52 -19.75 13.12
C SER A 143 -7.85 -19.33 11.69
N THR A 144 -6.86 -19.36 10.81
CA THR A 144 -7.06 -19.25 9.36
C THR A 144 -7.15 -20.65 8.79
#